data_AF-A0A1B9EIQ7-F1
#
_entry.id   AF-A0A1B9EIQ7-F1
#
_cell.length_a   1.000
_cell.length_b   1.000
_cell.length_c   1.000
_cell.angle_alpha   90.00
_cell.angle_beta   90.00
_cell.angle_gamma   90.00
#
_symmetry.space_group_name_H-M   'P 1'
#
loop_
_entity.id
_entity.type
_entity.pdbx_description
1 polymer ?
#
loop_
_entity_poly.entity_id
_entity_poly.type
_entity_poly.pdbx_seq_one_letter_code
_entity_poly.pdbx_strand_id
1 'polypeptide(L)'
;MTKNELISLLRDAESVLFDSLGKNISGAEELHQRLAAALRSEAAGTADGTCASCGNTLTQQSTGRPRVYCGEACKKRAYRSKRVQRES
;
A
#
# COMPACT_ATOMS: atom_id res chain seq x y z
N MET A 1 9.77 -1.29 11.16
CA MET A 1 9.12 -2.25 12.07
C MET A 1 10.18 -3.19 12.67
N THR A 2 10.24 -3.31 13.99
CA THR A 2 11.17 -4.24 14.66
C THR A 2 10.62 -5.66 14.65
N LYS A 3 11.50 -6.66 14.83
CA LYS A 3 11.08 -8.07 14.94
C LYS A 3 10.03 -8.28 16.04
N ASN A 4 10.15 -7.57 17.16
CA ASN A 4 9.20 -7.66 18.26
C ASN A 4 7.85 -7.03 17.91
N GLU A 5 7.84 -5.93 17.16
CA GLU A 5 6.59 -5.32 16.65
C GLU A 5 5.85 -6.25 15.68
N LEU A 6 6.59 -6.93 14.79
CA LEU A 6 6.01 -7.90 13.85
C LEU A 6 5.40 -9.10 14.58
N ILE A 7 6.07 -9.62 15.63
CA ILE A 7 5.57 -10.73 16.44
C ILE A 7 4.27 -10.34 17.16
N SER A 8 4.22 -9.14 17.75
CA SER A 8 3.01 -8.65 18.42
C SER A 8 1.85 -8.51 17.42
N LEU A 9 2.13 -7.97 16.23
CA LEU A 9 1.14 -7.77 15.18
C LEU A 9 0.54 -9.09 14.67
N LEU A 10 1.37 -10.13 14.53
CA LEU A 10 0.92 -11.46 14.13
C LEU A 10 0.02 -12.12 15.19
N ARG A 11 0.33 -11.97 16.49
CA ARG A 11 -0.49 -12.49 17.58
C ARG A 11 -1.85 -11.79 17.68
N ASP A 12 -1.88 -10.48 17.45
CA ASP A 12 -3.14 -9.73 17.44
C ASP A 12 -4.04 -10.14 16.27
N ALA A 13 -3.45 -10.41 15.09
CA ALA A 13 -4.19 -10.95 13.96
C ALA A 13 -4.77 -12.34 14.25
N GLU A 14 -4.02 -13.22 14.93
CA GLU A 14 -4.45 -14.55 15.33
C GLU A 14 -5.65 -14.50 16.30
N SER A 15 -5.61 -13.62 17.31
CA SER A 15 -6.70 -13.46 18.28
C SER A 15 -8.02 -13.03 17.63
N VAL A 16 -7.99 -12.11 16.67
CA VAL A 16 -9.20 -11.62 15.99
C VAL A 16 -9.77 -12.64 15.00
N LEU A 17 -8.91 -13.40 14.33
CA LEU A 17 -9.35 -14.53 13.50
C LEU A 17 -10.03 -15.60 14.35
N PHE A 18 -9.54 -15.84 15.57
CA PHE A 18 -10.16 -16.75 16.54
C PHE A 18 -11.51 -16.23 17.05
N ASP A 19 -11.63 -14.93 17.37
CA ASP A 19 -12.88 -14.30 17.81
C ASP A 19 -13.95 -14.23 16.70
N SER A 20 -13.55 -14.22 15.42
CA SER A 20 -14.44 -14.27 14.26
C SER A 20 -15.15 -15.61 14.12
N LEU A 21 -14.53 -16.72 14.54
CA LEU A 21 -15.20 -18.02 14.68
C LEU A 21 -16.16 -18.05 15.88
N GLY A 22 -15.92 -17.20 16.89
CA GLY A 22 -16.76 -17.00 18.07
C GLY A 22 -17.86 -15.92 17.95
N LYS A 23 -17.97 -15.23 16.80
CA LYS A 23 -18.91 -14.12 16.52
C LYS A 23 -18.73 -12.87 17.42
N ASN A 24 -17.55 -12.63 17.99
CA ASN A 24 -17.23 -11.35 18.65
C ASN A 24 -16.41 -10.48 17.71
N ILE A 25 -17.01 -9.39 17.22
CA ILE A 25 -16.46 -8.55 16.14
C ILE A 25 -15.91 -7.21 16.68
N SER A 26 -15.98 -6.99 18.00
CA SER A 26 -15.60 -5.75 18.67
C SER A 26 -14.13 -5.37 18.48
N GLY A 27 -13.24 -6.34 18.26
CA GLY A 27 -11.81 -6.10 17.98
C GLY A 27 -11.46 -5.96 16.50
N ALA A 28 -12.39 -6.18 15.57
CA ALA A 28 -12.09 -6.25 14.14
C ALA A 28 -11.75 -4.87 13.55
N GLU A 29 -12.43 -3.82 14.00
CA GLU A 29 -12.18 -2.45 13.54
C GLU A 29 -10.79 -1.96 14.00
N GLU A 30 -10.46 -2.19 15.27
CA GLU A 30 -9.14 -1.86 15.84
C GLU A 30 -8.02 -2.60 15.11
N LEU A 31 -8.17 -3.91 14.87
CA LEU A 31 -7.19 -4.68 14.10
C LEU A 31 -7.05 -4.15 12.67
N HIS A 32 -8.17 -3.84 12.00
CA HIS A 32 -8.14 -3.29 10.66
C HIS A 32 -7.33 -1.97 10.61
N GLN A 33 -7.54 -1.08 11.58
CA GLN A 33 -6.79 0.17 11.68
C GLN A 33 -5.29 -0.07 11.90
N ARG A 34 -4.93 -1.00 12.78
CA ARG A 34 -3.53 -1.35 13.08
C ARG A 34 -2.82 -2.01 11.90
N LEU A 35 -3.48 -2.95 11.21
CA LEU A 35 -2.98 -3.56 9.98
C LEU A 35 -2.76 -2.50 8.89
N ALA A 36 -3.74 -1.62 8.69
CA ALA A 36 -3.65 -0.56 7.70
C ALA A 36 -2.50 0.43 8.01
N ALA A 37 -2.24 0.72 9.29
CA ALA A 37 -1.12 1.55 9.71
C ALA A 37 0.23 0.87 9.42
N ALA A 38 0.38 -0.41 9.76
CA ALA A 38 1.58 -1.19 9.50
C ALA A 38 1.89 -1.31 7.99
N LEU A 39 0.87 -1.60 7.17
CA LEU A 39 1.02 -1.64 5.72
C LEU A 39 1.43 -0.29 5.14
N ARG A 40 0.90 0.83 5.68
CA ARG A 40 1.33 2.18 5.27
C ARG A 40 2.77 2.47 5.66
N SER A 41 3.22 2.07 6.85
CA SER A 41 4.61 2.29 7.26
C SER A 41 5.59 1.47 6.44
N GLU A 42 5.23 0.24 6.07
CA GLU A 42 6.06 -0.59 5.18
C GLU A 42 6.06 -0.04 3.75
N ALA A 43 4.91 0.42 3.24
CA ALA A 43 4.81 1.06 1.93
C ALA A 43 5.60 2.38 1.85
N ALA A 44 5.77 3.09 2.96
CA ALA A 44 6.63 4.28 3.02
C ALA A 44 8.12 3.93 2.85
N GLY A 45 8.54 2.72 3.22
CA GLY A 45 9.91 2.21 3.03
C GLY A 45 10.14 1.46 1.71
N THR A 46 9.07 1.07 1.01
CA THR A 46 9.09 0.19 -0.17
C THR A 46 8.24 0.78 -1.30
N ALA A 47 8.34 2.08 -1.55
CA ALA A 47 7.87 2.63 -2.81
C ALA A 47 8.75 2.06 -3.92
N ASP A 48 8.45 0.83 -4.35
CA ASP A 48 9.03 0.13 -5.47
C ASP A 48 8.89 1.07 -6.65
N GLY A 49 9.97 1.82 -6.89
CA GLY A 49 10.03 2.85 -7.89
C GLY A 49 9.87 2.15 -9.22
N THR A 50 8.64 2.01 -9.69
CA THR A 50 8.30 1.42 -10.97
C THR A 50 7.24 2.29 -11.63
N CYS A 51 7.38 2.47 -12.95
CA CYS A 51 6.54 3.37 -13.71
C CYS A 51 5.14 2.78 -13.84
N ALA A 52 4.13 3.47 -13.34
CA ALA A 52 2.73 3.03 -13.43
C ALA A 52 2.19 2.90 -14.88
N SER A 53 2.96 3.35 -15.89
CA SER A 53 2.59 3.20 -17.30
C SER A 53 3.37 2.14 -18.06
N CYS A 54 4.61 1.82 -17.67
CA CYS A 54 5.46 0.91 -18.46
C CYS A 54 6.23 -0.12 -17.62
N GLY A 55 6.11 -0.08 -16.29
CA GLY A 55 6.77 -1.01 -15.37
C GLY A 55 8.25 -0.71 -15.09
N ASN A 56 8.90 0.17 -15.85
CA ASN A 56 10.32 0.46 -15.67
C ASN A 56 10.65 1.03 -14.28
N THR A 57 11.81 0.67 -13.75
CA THR A 57 12.30 1.20 -12.48
C THR A 57 12.44 2.74 -12.52
N LEU A 58 11.97 3.40 -11.47
CA LEU A 58 12.02 4.82 -11.22
C LEU A 58 13.11 5.08 -10.18
N THR A 59 14.04 5.97 -10.52
CA THR A 59 14.90 6.58 -9.51
C THR A 59 14.05 7.53 -8.68
N GLN A 60 13.84 7.18 -7.42
CA GLN A 60 13.14 8.04 -6.47
C GLN A 60 14.04 9.21 -6.06
N GLN A 61 13.45 10.39 -5.93
CA GLN A 61 14.17 11.54 -5.36
C GLN A 61 14.32 11.36 -3.85
N SER A 62 15.45 11.80 -3.30
CA SER A 62 15.72 11.71 -1.85
C SER A 62 14.80 12.58 -1.00
N THR A 63 14.17 13.59 -1.60
CA THR A 63 13.21 14.48 -0.95
C THR A 63 12.06 14.82 -1.89
N GLY A 64 10.92 15.21 -1.32
CA GLY A 64 9.73 15.60 -2.06
C GLY A 64 8.78 14.44 -2.38
N ARG A 65 7.83 14.68 -3.31
CA ARG A 65 6.80 13.70 -3.64
C ARG A 65 7.38 12.58 -4.52
N PRO A 66 7.10 11.30 -4.19
CA PRO A 66 7.39 10.16 -5.05
C PRO A 66 7.05 10.37 -6.53
N ARG A 67 7.98 10.01 -7.42
CA ARG A 67 7.71 9.89 -8.85
C ARG A 67 6.84 8.67 -9.10
N VAL A 68 5.82 8.86 -9.94
CA VAL A 68 4.87 7.80 -10.35
C VAL A 68 5.15 7.32 -11.79
N TYR A 69 5.83 8.14 -12.59
CA TYR A 69 6.15 7.85 -13.99
C TYR A 69 7.62 8.14 -14.29
N CYS A 70 8.21 7.40 -15.22
CA CYS A 70 9.63 7.56 -15.59
C CYS A 70 9.91 8.84 -16.38
N GLY A 71 8.86 9.46 -16.95
CA GLY A 71 8.97 10.71 -17.67
C GLY A 71 7.63 11.14 -18.28
N GLU A 72 7.67 12.26 -19.02
CA GLU A 72 6.48 12.89 -19.61
C GLU A 72 5.78 12.01 -20.65
N ALA A 73 6.50 11.18 -21.40
CA ALA A 73 5.90 10.26 -22.37
C ALA A 73 4.94 9.25 -21.69
N CYS A 74 5.38 8.65 -20.58
CA CYS A 74 4.56 7.72 -19.79
C CYS A 74 3.40 8.43 -19.08
N LYS A 75 3.62 9.65 -18.60
CA LYS A 75 2.56 10.48 -18.01
C LYS A 75 1.46 10.81 -19.03
N LYS A 76 1.83 11.23 -20.24
CA LYS A 76 0.87 11.50 -21.34
C LYS A 76 0.13 10.23 -21.78
N ARG A 77 0.83 9.08 -21.85
CA ARG A 77 0.20 7.78 -22.15
C ARG A 77 -0.87 7.44 -21.11
N ALA A 78 -0.53 7.49 -19.82
CA ALA A 78 -1.47 7.23 -18.74
C ALA A 78 -2.66 8.20 -18.75
N TYR A 79 -2.43 9.49 -19.03
CA TYR A 79 -3.50 10.48 -19.16
C TYR A 79 -4.49 10.13 -20.28
N ARG A 80 -3.98 9.77 -21.46
CA ARG A 80 -4.83 9.35 -22.60
C ARG A 80 -5.64 8.09 -22.27
N SER A 81 -5.02 7.08 -21.68
CA SER A 81 -5.71 5.84 -21.28
C SER A 81 -6.87 6.12 -20.32
N LYS A 82 -6.67 7.00 -19.32
CA LYS A 82 -7.72 7.39 -18.37
C LYS A 82 -8.87 8.15 -19.03
N ARG A 83 -8.60 8.93 -20.07
CA ARG A 83 -9.65 9.64 -20.82
C ARG A 83 -10.54 8.67 -21.60
N VAL A 84 -9.94 7.73 -22.32
CA VAL A 84 -10.69 6.69 -23.06
C VAL A 84 -11.62 5.91 -22.13
N GLN A 85 -11.14 5.54 -20.94
CA GLN A 85 -11.93 4.81 -19.94
C GLN A 85 -13.11 5.61 -19.36
N ARG A 86 -13.08 6.94 -19.39
CA ARG A 86 -14.18 7.80 -18.90
C ARG A 86 -15.24 8.08 -19.95
N GLU A 87 -14.87 7.92 -21.21
CA GLU A 87 -15.69 8.17 -22.39
C GLU A 87 -16.30 6.87 -22.95
N SER A 88 -16.02 5.72 -22.32
CA SER A 88 -16.61 4.40 -22.58
C SER A 88 -17.71 4.09 -21.58
#